data_AF-A0A327QAL7-F1
#
_entry.id   AF-A0A327QAL7-F1
#
_cell.length_a   1.000
_cell.length_b   1.000
_cell.length_c   1.000
_cell.angle_alpha   90.00
_cell.angle_beta   90.00
_cell.angle_gamma   90.00
#
_symmetry.space_group_name_H-M   'P 1'
#
loop_
_entity.id
_entity.type
_entity.pdbx_description
1 polymer ?
#
loop_
_entity_poly.entity_id
_entity_poly.type
_entity_poly.pdbx_seq_one_letter_code
_entity_poly.pdbx_strand_id
1 'polypeptide(L)'
;MAQESSKYTTFQTFLLNLLSLLTLLPLAPFINRFIPPILIGQLHIDLFVSLLIAFLLTRVILWIFKPLIIPAFALVMGVLVFNFFTKSYSFNNVLNDYKGMVQGNWGARDSKQLDILSLYPRRVESYMDKTVKGIKNKVNDQDSVVRNYSVKHSIKYFDEYFPKYGKIVRYLSLYKHIRYNFKYVNDSKRDEYFATPQETIANGLGGDCDDHSILMASCLQSIGAKCRIVLVRGHAYPELYCGTKEDFEIFKQAVVHLFNNPPVKELYYHEMKGEYWINLDYTALNPGGPYMNDKVYALIDL
;
A
#
# COMPACT_ATOMS: atom_id res chain seq x y z
N MET A 1 -47.49 6.71 -37.47
CA MET A 1 -46.98 5.72 -36.51
C MET A 1 -45.96 4.84 -37.23
N ALA A 2 -44.67 5.16 -37.10
CA ALA A 2 -43.62 4.29 -37.62
C ALA A 2 -43.26 3.29 -36.52
N GLN A 3 -43.66 2.04 -36.68
CA GLN A 3 -43.09 0.94 -35.90
C GLN A 3 -41.64 0.78 -36.37
N GLU A 4 -40.69 1.31 -35.61
CA GLU A 4 -39.31 0.86 -35.71
C GLU A 4 -39.30 -0.63 -35.35
N SER A 5 -39.18 -1.49 -36.36
CA SER A 5 -38.98 -2.91 -36.16
C SER A 5 -37.64 -3.10 -35.42
N SER A 6 -37.71 -3.48 -34.14
CA SER A 6 -36.53 -3.84 -33.36
C SER A 6 -35.72 -4.89 -34.13
N LYS A 7 -34.50 -4.53 -34.55
CA LYS A 7 -33.54 -5.41 -35.21
C LYS A 7 -33.08 -6.59 -34.33
N TYR A 8 -33.49 -6.62 -33.06
CA TYR A 8 -33.05 -7.58 -32.05
C TYR A 8 -34.15 -8.55 -31.67
N THR A 9 -33.77 -9.81 -31.46
CA THR A 9 -34.69 -10.85 -30.98
C THR A 9 -35.12 -10.58 -29.54
N THR A 10 -36.25 -11.16 -29.12
CA THR A 10 -36.73 -11.10 -27.73
C THR A 10 -35.65 -11.55 -26.75
N PHE A 11 -34.89 -12.59 -27.11
CA PHE A 11 -33.78 -13.10 -26.32
C PHE A 11 -32.61 -12.10 -26.21
N GLN A 12 -32.22 -11.47 -27.31
CA GLN A 12 -31.18 -10.43 -27.30
C GLN A 12 -31.61 -9.22 -26.45
N THR A 13 -32.89 -8.86 -26.51
CA THR A 13 -33.45 -7.76 -25.71
C THR A 13 -33.43 -8.10 -24.22
N PHE A 14 -33.81 -9.33 -23.86
CA PHE A 14 -33.67 -9.85 -22.50
C PHE A 14 -32.22 -9.84 -22.02
N LEU A 15 -31.29 -10.34 -22.84
CA LEU A 15 -29.87 -10.42 -22.52
C LEU A 15 -29.25 -9.03 -22.32
N LEU A 16 -29.57 -8.05 -23.17
CA LEU A 16 -29.12 -6.66 -23.03
C LEU A 16 -29.62 -6.03 -21.72
N ASN A 17 -30.88 -6.26 -21.36
CA ASN A 17 -31.41 -5.76 -20.09
C ASN A 17 -30.74 -6.44 -18.89
N LEU A 18 -30.49 -7.75 -18.94
CA LEU A 18 -29.77 -8.47 -17.89
C LEU A 18 -28.33 -7.95 -17.72
N LEU A 19 -27.60 -7.78 -18.82
CA LEU A 19 -26.25 -7.23 -18.80
C LEU A 19 -26.23 -5.82 -18.21
N SER A 20 -27.21 -4.99 -18.54
CA SER A 20 -27.33 -3.64 -17.98
C SER A 20 -27.55 -3.65 -16.46
N LEU A 21 -28.38 -4.58 -15.97
CA LEU A 21 -28.58 -4.78 -14.54
C LEU A 21 -27.29 -5.24 -13.86
N LEU A 22 -26.54 -6.15 -14.47
CA LEU A 22 -25.27 -6.63 -13.94
C LEU A 22 -24.20 -5.52 -13.91
N THR A 23 -24.18 -4.61 -14.89
CA THR A 23 -23.24 -3.47 -14.88
C THR A 23 -23.53 -2.45 -13.79
N LEU A 24 -24.77 -2.36 -13.29
CA LEU A 24 -25.11 -1.47 -12.18
C LEU A 24 -24.39 -1.85 -10.88
N LEU A 25 -24.22 -3.15 -10.63
CA LEU A 25 -23.63 -3.67 -9.40
C LEU A 25 -22.21 -3.14 -9.15
N PRO A 26 -21.25 -3.18 -10.12
CA PRO A 26 -19.94 -2.55 -9.95
C PRO A 26 -19.95 -1.05 -10.20
N LEU A 27 -20.81 -0.53 -11.10
CA LEU A 27 -20.77 0.87 -11.51
C LEU A 27 -21.29 1.81 -10.43
N ALA A 28 -22.35 1.44 -9.70
CA ALA A 28 -22.93 2.32 -8.68
C ALA A 28 -21.96 2.57 -7.49
N PRO A 29 -21.29 1.56 -6.90
CA PRO A 29 -20.25 1.80 -5.89
C PRO A 29 -19.04 2.54 -6.45
N PHE A 30 -18.67 2.31 -7.72
CA PHE A 30 -17.56 3.03 -8.36
C PHE A 30 -17.88 4.53 -8.51
N ILE A 31 -19.05 4.88 -9.03
CA ILE A 31 -19.50 6.27 -9.14
C ILE A 31 -19.60 6.91 -7.75
N ASN A 32 -20.10 6.15 -6.77
CA ASN A 32 -20.22 6.62 -5.40
C ASN A 32 -18.88 7.11 -4.82
N ARG A 33 -17.74 6.51 -5.22
CA ARG A 33 -16.40 6.96 -4.78
C ARG A 33 -16.12 8.44 -5.12
N PHE A 34 -16.68 8.96 -6.20
CA PHE A 34 -16.44 10.32 -6.68
C PHE A 34 -17.50 11.32 -6.22
N ILE A 35 -18.58 10.84 -5.60
CA ILE A 35 -19.67 11.69 -5.13
C ILE A 35 -19.45 11.98 -3.64
N PRO A 36 -19.40 13.26 -3.22
CA PRO A 36 -19.29 13.60 -1.80
C PRO A 36 -20.47 13.04 -1.01
N PRO A 37 -20.34 12.79 0.31
CA PRO A 37 -21.44 12.29 1.11
C PRO A 37 -22.59 13.31 1.12
N ILE A 38 -23.80 12.84 0.80
CA ILE A 38 -25.02 13.67 0.80
C ILE A 38 -25.91 13.17 1.93
N LEU A 39 -26.12 14.03 2.92
CA LEU A 39 -26.88 13.74 4.13
C LEU A 39 -28.23 14.45 4.09
N ILE A 40 -29.32 13.70 4.25
CA ILE A 40 -30.64 14.25 4.59
C ILE A 40 -30.98 13.73 5.99
N GLY A 41 -30.78 14.57 7.01
CA GLY A 41 -30.88 14.15 8.41
C GLY A 41 -29.80 13.10 8.75
N GLN A 42 -30.21 11.90 9.17
CA GLN A 42 -29.30 10.78 9.45
C GLN A 42 -29.14 9.81 8.27
N LEU A 43 -29.79 10.07 7.13
CA LEU A 43 -29.77 9.19 5.97
C LEU A 43 -28.72 9.65 4.95
N HIS A 44 -27.79 8.75 4.66
CA HIS A 44 -26.83 8.86 3.55
C HIS A 44 -27.52 8.48 2.23
N ILE A 45 -27.81 9.47 1.40
CA ILE A 45 -28.50 9.26 0.10
C ILE A 45 -27.54 9.19 -1.08
N ASP A 46 -26.25 9.36 -0.87
CA ASP A 46 -25.22 9.37 -1.90
C ASP A 46 -25.15 8.04 -2.67
N LEU A 47 -25.38 6.90 -2.03
CA LEU A 47 -25.46 5.60 -2.72
C LEU A 47 -26.68 5.53 -3.64
N PHE A 48 -27.81 6.05 -3.20
CA PHE A 48 -29.03 6.09 -4.00
C PHE A 48 -28.84 6.99 -5.23
N VAL A 49 -28.25 8.17 -5.05
CA VAL A 49 -27.88 9.08 -6.15
C VAL A 49 -26.91 8.39 -7.12
N SER A 50 -25.91 7.67 -6.61
CA SER A 50 -24.94 6.95 -7.44
C SER A 50 -25.59 5.83 -8.26
N LEU A 51 -26.55 5.13 -7.67
CA LEU A 51 -27.33 4.09 -8.35
C LEU A 51 -28.20 4.67 -9.45
N LEU A 52 -28.80 5.84 -9.21
CA LEU A 52 -29.61 6.56 -10.18
C LEU A 52 -28.75 7.05 -11.37
N ILE A 53 -27.58 7.62 -11.09
CA ILE A 53 -26.61 8.04 -12.12
C ILE A 53 -26.11 6.82 -12.90
N ALA A 54 -25.76 5.73 -12.23
CA ALA A 54 -25.36 4.47 -12.87
C ALA A 54 -26.46 3.94 -13.81
N PHE A 55 -27.73 4.02 -13.37
CA PHE A 55 -28.87 3.61 -14.18
C PHE A 55 -29.05 4.47 -15.44
N LEU A 56 -28.95 5.79 -15.29
CA LEU A 56 -29.02 6.69 -16.44
C LEU A 56 -27.86 6.46 -17.42
N LEU A 57 -26.63 6.36 -16.91
CA LEU A 57 -25.45 6.08 -17.74
C LEU A 57 -25.55 4.75 -18.48
N THR A 58 -25.96 3.68 -17.80
CA THR A 58 -26.12 2.35 -18.44
C THR A 58 -27.21 2.38 -19.51
N ARG A 59 -28.32 3.12 -19.31
CA ARG A 59 -29.35 3.32 -20.32
C ARG A 59 -28.85 4.12 -21.53
N VAL A 60 -28.07 5.17 -21.31
CA VAL A 60 -27.46 5.95 -22.39
C VAL A 60 -26.45 5.11 -23.17
N ILE A 61 -25.59 4.34 -22.49
CA ILE A 61 -24.63 3.44 -23.13
C ILE A 61 -25.35 2.36 -23.95
N LEU A 62 -26.41 1.75 -23.41
CA LEU A 62 -27.25 0.84 -24.17
C LEU A 62 -27.84 1.53 -25.41
N TRP A 63 -28.34 2.75 -25.28
CA TRP A 63 -28.93 3.45 -26.40
C TRP A 63 -27.93 3.74 -27.52
N ILE A 64 -26.72 4.20 -27.19
CA ILE A 64 -25.66 4.57 -28.14
C ILE A 64 -24.93 3.34 -28.71
N PHE A 65 -24.60 2.37 -27.84
CA PHE A 65 -23.68 1.26 -28.15
C PHE A 65 -24.36 -0.12 -28.17
N LYS A 66 -25.69 -0.17 -28.25
CA LYS A 66 -26.50 -1.41 -28.39
C LYS A 66 -25.84 -2.55 -29.20
N PRO A 67 -25.31 -2.32 -30.42
CA PRO A 67 -24.71 -3.40 -31.21
C PRO A 67 -23.35 -3.91 -30.68
N LEU A 68 -22.64 -3.11 -29.88
CA LEU A 68 -21.28 -3.42 -29.40
C LEU A 68 -21.26 -4.09 -28.02
N ILE A 69 -22.36 -4.04 -27.26
CA ILE A 69 -22.38 -4.54 -25.87
C ILE A 69 -22.19 -6.06 -25.79
N ILE A 70 -22.91 -6.82 -26.63
CA ILE A 70 -22.81 -8.28 -26.65
C ILE A 70 -21.38 -8.73 -27.05
N PRO A 71 -20.78 -8.24 -28.16
CA PRO A 71 -19.42 -8.64 -28.53
C PRO A 71 -18.36 -8.15 -27.52
N ALA A 72 -18.51 -6.95 -26.94
CA ALA A 72 -17.61 -6.48 -25.89
C ALA A 72 -17.66 -7.37 -24.64
N PHE A 73 -18.86 -7.77 -24.20
CA PHE A 73 -19.02 -8.69 -23.07
C PHE A 73 -18.40 -10.06 -23.37
N ALA A 74 -18.63 -10.61 -24.58
CA ALA A 74 -18.02 -11.87 -25.01
C ALA A 74 -16.49 -11.80 -25.02
N LEU A 75 -15.91 -10.67 -25.45
CA LEU A 75 -14.48 -10.43 -25.42
C LEU A 75 -13.94 -10.43 -23.99
N VAL A 76 -14.56 -9.67 -23.07
CA VAL A 76 -14.14 -9.62 -21.66
C VAL A 76 -14.20 -11.01 -21.03
N MET A 77 -15.28 -11.75 -21.26
CA MET A 77 -15.41 -13.13 -20.79
C MET A 77 -14.33 -14.04 -21.37
N GLY A 78 -14.02 -13.91 -22.67
CA GLY A 78 -12.94 -14.65 -23.31
C GLY A 78 -11.57 -14.36 -22.70
N VAL A 79 -11.25 -13.09 -22.42
CA VAL A 79 -9.99 -12.68 -21.77
C VAL A 79 -9.90 -13.25 -20.35
N LEU A 80 -10.97 -13.18 -19.56
CA LEU A 80 -10.98 -13.71 -18.19
C LEU A 80 -10.84 -15.24 -18.16
N VAL A 81 -11.49 -15.94 -19.09
CA VAL A 81 -11.35 -17.39 -19.24
C VAL A 81 -9.93 -17.75 -19.66
N PHE A 82 -9.34 -17.04 -20.63
CA PHE A 82 -7.94 -17.23 -21.02
C PHE A 82 -7.00 -17.01 -19.83
N ASN A 83 -7.20 -15.92 -19.07
CA ASN A 83 -6.37 -15.60 -17.91
C ASN A 83 -6.51 -16.58 -16.75
N PHE A 84 -7.67 -17.24 -16.63
CA PHE A 84 -7.88 -18.32 -15.66
C PHE A 84 -6.90 -19.47 -15.89
N PHE A 85 -6.65 -19.85 -17.15
CA PHE A 85 -5.68 -20.91 -17.47
C PHE A 85 -4.22 -20.46 -17.32
N THR A 86 -3.92 -19.18 -17.55
CA THR A 86 -2.56 -18.63 -17.43
C THR A 86 -2.19 -18.17 -16.01
N LYS A 87 -3.05 -18.44 -15.00
CA LYS A 87 -2.90 -18.00 -13.61
C LYS A 87 -2.67 -16.49 -13.45
N SER A 88 -3.17 -15.71 -14.39
CA SER A 88 -3.12 -14.24 -14.40
C SER A 88 -4.42 -13.66 -13.81
N TYR A 89 -4.72 -12.39 -14.07
CA TYR A 89 -5.93 -11.72 -13.55
C TYR A 89 -7.23 -12.45 -13.94
N SER A 90 -7.85 -13.09 -12.97
CA SER A 90 -8.98 -14.02 -13.15
C SER A 90 -10.27 -13.54 -12.47
N PHE A 91 -11.35 -14.30 -12.57
CA PHE A 91 -12.62 -14.02 -11.89
C PHE A 91 -12.47 -13.84 -10.38
N ASN A 92 -11.55 -14.58 -9.74
CA ASN A 92 -11.30 -14.45 -8.30
C ASN A 92 -10.71 -13.07 -7.95
N ASN A 93 -9.84 -12.53 -8.81
CA ASN A 93 -9.28 -11.19 -8.63
C ASN A 93 -10.37 -10.13 -8.78
N VAL A 94 -11.21 -10.23 -9.82
CA VAL A 94 -12.35 -9.32 -10.03
C VAL A 94 -13.27 -9.29 -8.81
N LEU A 95 -13.60 -10.46 -8.25
CA LEU A 95 -14.45 -10.56 -7.07
C LEU A 95 -13.79 -9.97 -5.82
N ASN A 96 -12.49 -10.21 -5.62
CA ASN A 96 -11.75 -9.66 -4.49
C ASN A 96 -11.62 -8.13 -4.58
N ASP A 97 -11.37 -7.59 -5.78
CA ASP A 97 -11.29 -6.15 -6.03
C ASP A 97 -12.65 -5.48 -5.83
N TYR A 98 -13.73 -6.10 -6.32
CA TYR A 98 -15.09 -5.64 -6.07
C TYR A 98 -15.41 -5.64 -4.57
N LYS A 99 -15.08 -6.73 -3.86
CA LYS A 99 -15.28 -6.85 -2.42
C LYS A 99 -14.49 -5.77 -1.68
N GLY A 100 -13.23 -5.53 -2.04
CA GLY A 100 -12.39 -4.48 -1.48
C GLY A 100 -12.99 -3.09 -1.69
N MET A 101 -13.48 -2.80 -2.90
CA MET A 101 -14.15 -1.53 -3.22
C MET A 101 -15.42 -1.33 -2.38
N VAL A 102 -16.30 -2.34 -2.30
CA VAL A 102 -17.54 -2.25 -1.52
C VAL A 102 -17.25 -2.14 -0.02
N GLN A 103 -16.32 -2.94 0.49
CA GLN A 103 -15.92 -2.90 1.91
C GLN A 103 -15.28 -1.55 2.28
N GLY A 104 -14.44 -0.98 1.42
CA GLY A 104 -13.88 0.35 1.62
C GLY A 104 -14.97 1.42 1.67
N ASN A 105 -15.88 1.43 0.70
CA ASN A 105 -17.01 2.38 0.67
C ASN A 105 -17.95 2.23 1.87
N TRP A 106 -18.22 0.99 2.32
CA TRP A 106 -19.11 0.72 3.44
C TRP A 106 -18.46 0.98 4.80
N GLY A 107 -17.15 0.72 4.93
CA GLY A 107 -16.39 0.99 6.15
C GLY A 107 -16.19 2.50 6.40
N ALA A 108 -16.14 3.30 5.33
CA ALA A 108 -15.96 4.75 5.40
C ALA A 108 -17.27 5.56 5.47
N ARG A 109 -18.42 4.93 5.82
CA ARG A 109 -19.76 5.57 5.81
C ARG A 109 -19.84 6.88 6.59
N ASP A 110 -19.20 6.95 7.75
CA ASP A 110 -19.22 8.15 8.60
C ASP A 110 -18.19 9.20 8.16
N SER A 111 -17.34 8.87 7.19
CA SER A 111 -16.16 9.63 6.89
C SER A 111 -15.72 9.57 5.42
N LYS A 112 -16.64 9.90 4.50
CA LYS A 112 -16.36 9.87 3.06
C LYS A 112 -15.62 11.15 2.60
N GLN A 113 -14.37 11.00 2.15
CA GLN A 113 -13.56 12.05 1.52
C GLN A 113 -13.16 11.59 0.12
N LEU A 114 -12.96 12.55 -0.79
CA LEU A 114 -12.55 12.28 -2.16
C LEU A 114 -11.15 11.66 -2.14
N ASP A 115 -11.00 10.43 -2.63
CA ASP A 115 -9.69 9.80 -2.77
C ASP A 115 -8.88 10.51 -3.86
N ILE A 116 -8.03 11.45 -3.45
CA ILE A 116 -7.15 12.24 -4.33
C ILE A 116 -6.14 11.33 -5.04
N LEU A 117 -5.79 10.17 -4.48
CA LEU A 117 -4.93 9.15 -5.09
C LEU A 117 -5.66 8.35 -6.19
N SER A 118 -6.97 8.55 -6.40
CA SER A 118 -7.74 7.92 -7.49
C SER A 118 -7.82 8.75 -8.78
N LEU A 119 -7.35 10.00 -8.76
CA LEU A 119 -7.43 10.92 -9.90
C LEU A 119 -6.40 10.66 -11.02
N TYR A 120 -5.57 9.61 -10.90
CA TYR A 120 -4.59 9.23 -11.93
C TYR A 120 -5.11 8.04 -12.77
N PRO A 121 -5.63 8.26 -13.99
CA PRO A 121 -6.29 7.23 -14.81
C PRO A 121 -5.32 6.27 -15.52
N ARG A 122 -4.05 6.21 -15.11
CA ARG A 122 -3.01 5.49 -15.84
C ARG A 122 -2.91 4.04 -15.35
N ARG A 123 -3.98 3.25 -15.61
CA ARG A 123 -4.25 1.83 -15.23
C ARG A 123 -5.10 1.68 -13.97
N VAL A 124 -5.91 0.61 -13.95
CA VAL A 124 -6.61 0.14 -12.75
C VAL A 124 -5.53 -0.41 -11.80
N GLU A 125 -4.88 0.48 -11.05
CA GLU A 125 -3.89 0.13 -10.02
C GLU A 125 -4.64 -0.44 -8.81
N SER A 126 -4.18 -1.58 -8.28
CA SER A 126 -4.66 -2.12 -7.01
C SER A 126 -4.34 -1.14 -5.88
N TYR A 127 -5.08 -1.19 -4.76
CA TYR A 127 -4.71 -0.43 -3.56
C TYR A 127 -3.25 -0.69 -3.16
N MET A 128 -2.79 -1.93 -3.31
CA MET A 128 -1.40 -2.31 -3.09
C MET A 128 -0.43 -1.55 -4.00
N ASP A 129 -0.74 -1.44 -5.30
CA ASP A 129 0.13 -0.75 -6.26
C ASP A 129 0.26 0.74 -5.91
N LYS A 130 -0.84 1.34 -5.42
CA LYS A 130 -0.86 2.73 -4.96
C LYS A 130 -0.01 2.93 -3.71
N THR A 131 -0.12 2.06 -2.71
CA THR A 131 0.71 2.12 -1.49
C THR A 131 2.19 1.95 -1.84
N VAL A 132 2.53 0.93 -2.64
CA VAL A 132 3.92 0.68 -3.07
C VAL A 132 4.50 1.90 -3.78
N LYS A 133 3.75 2.48 -4.71
CA LYS A 133 4.15 3.67 -5.46
C LYS A 133 4.21 4.92 -4.58
N GLY A 134 3.26 5.08 -3.66
CA GLY A 134 3.21 6.18 -2.69
C GLY A 134 4.46 6.20 -1.82
N ILE A 135 4.77 5.07 -1.16
CA ILE A 135 5.98 4.88 -0.36
C ILE A 135 7.23 5.12 -1.21
N LYS A 136 7.34 4.46 -2.38
CA LYS A 136 8.54 4.56 -3.22
C LYS A 136 8.82 5.99 -3.70
N ASN A 137 7.78 6.77 -3.98
CA ASN A 137 7.93 8.17 -4.40
C ASN A 137 8.34 9.11 -3.26
N LYS A 138 8.20 8.68 -2.00
CA LYS A 138 8.46 9.50 -0.80
C LYS A 138 9.80 9.21 -0.16
N VAL A 139 10.35 8.01 -0.38
CA VAL A 139 11.74 7.70 -0.03
C VAL A 139 12.68 8.67 -0.72
N ASN A 140 13.55 9.30 0.07
CA ASN A 140 14.47 10.32 -0.42
C ASN A 140 15.76 10.34 0.41
N ASP A 141 16.73 9.53 0.00
CA ASP A 141 18.04 9.37 0.63
C ASP A 141 19.09 10.39 0.15
N GLN A 142 18.83 11.06 -0.98
CA GLN A 142 19.74 12.04 -1.59
C GLN A 142 19.56 13.46 -1.04
N ASP A 143 18.51 13.68 -0.25
CA ASP A 143 18.24 14.99 0.34
C ASP A 143 19.25 15.38 1.43
N SER A 144 19.66 16.64 1.42
CA SER A 144 20.67 17.17 2.35
C SER A 144 20.20 17.18 3.82
N VAL A 145 18.93 17.44 4.11
CA VAL A 145 18.37 17.41 5.46
C VAL A 145 18.40 15.98 5.99
N VAL A 146 17.96 15.01 5.18
CA VAL A 146 17.97 13.59 5.51
C VAL A 146 19.39 13.09 5.74
N ARG A 147 20.32 13.43 4.84
CA ARG A 147 21.73 13.07 4.94
C ARG A 147 22.39 13.65 6.19
N ASN A 148 22.20 14.94 6.45
CA ASN A 148 22.78 15.62 7.61
C ASN A 148 22.23 15.06 8.92
N TYR A 149 20.92 14.82 8.99
CA TYR A 149 20.27 14.15 10.11
C TYR A 149 20.87 12.76 10.37
N SER A 150 21.01 11.97 9.31
CA SER A 150 21.54 10.61 9.38
C SER A 150 23.00 10.57 9.83
N VAL A 151 23.86 11.43 9.26
CA VAL A 151 25.26 11.56 9.70
C VAL A 151 25.33 11.90 11.19
N LYS A 152 24.62 12.97 11.59
CA LYS A 152 24.62 13.47 12.97
C LYS A 152 24.25 12.39 13.99
N HIS A 153 23.26 11.56 13.67
CA HIS A 153 22.76 10.54 14.58
C HIS A 153 23.45 9.17 14.44
N SER A 154 24.14 8.91 13.33
CA SER A 154 24.95 7.71 13.13
C SER A 154 26.23 7.65 13.98
N ILE A 155 26.69 8.80 14.49
CA ILE A 155 27.89 8.90 15.33
C ILE A 155 27.57 9.12 16.81
N LYS A 156 26.28 9.09 17.19
CA LYS A 156 25.83 9.44 18.55
C LYS A 156 26.05 8.31 19.56
N TYR A 157 25.95 7.06 19.13
CA TYR A 157 26.03 5.89 19.99
C TYR A 157 27.09 4.92 19.47
N PHE A 158 27.66 4.15 20.38
CA PHE A 158 28.48 2.97 20.09
C PHE A 158 29.79 3.27 19.34
N ASP A 159 30.22 4.52 19.27
CA ASP A 159 31.41 4.97 18.53
C ASP A 159 32.67 4.21 18.95
N GLU A 160 32.78 3.90 20.24
CA GLU A 160 33.85 3.10 20.85
C GLU A 160 33.96 1.68 20.27
N TYR A 161 32.91 1.15 19.65
CA TYR A 161 32.89 -0.17 19.02
C TYR A 161 33.09 -0.14 17.51
N PHE A 162 33.31 1.04 16.91
CA PHE A 162 33.59 1.16 15.48
C PHE A 162 34.81 0.33 15.03
N PRO A 163 35.92 0.25 15.79
CA PRO A 163 37.05 -0.63 15.42
C PRO A 163 36.67 -2.12 15.34
N LYS A 164 35.64 -2.55 16.06
CA LYS A 164 35.21 -3.95 16.14
C LYS A 164 34.18 -4.32 15.07
N TYR A 165 33.13 -3.50 14.91
CA TYR A 165 32.01 -3.82 14.02
C TYR A 165 31.92 -2.90 12.78
N GLY A 166 32.81 -1.92 12.65
CA GLY A 166 32.88 -1.03 11.49
C GLY A 166 31.58 -0.27 11.24
N LYS A 167 31.15 -0.26 9.97
CA LYS A 167 29.96 0.47 9.50
C LYS A 167 28.65 0.05 10.18
N ILE A 168 28.56 -1.19 10.68
CA ILE A 168 27.37 -1.72 11.38
C ILE A 168 27.01 -0.81 12.56
N VAL A 169 28.02 -0.31 13.28
CA VAL A 169 27.84 0.63 14.40
C VAL A 169 27.08 1.89 13.99
N ARG A 170 27.36 2.42 12.80
CA ARG A 170 26.71 3.64 12.29
C ARG A 170 25.23 3.41 12.00
N TYR A 171 24.91 2.25 11.41
CA TYR A 171 23.54 1.84 11.14
C TYR A 171 22.77 1.61 12.44
N LEU A 172 23.38 0.91 13.40
CA LEU A 172 22.79 0.62 14.70
C LEU A 172 22.59 1.87 15.57
N SER A 173 23.54 2.81 15.54
CA SER A 173 23.40 4.11 16.23
C SER A 173 22.23 4.91 15.67
N LEU A 174 22.12 4.99 14.34
CA LEU A 174 21.05 5.72 13.67
C LEU A 174 19.68 5.08 13.94
N TYR A 175 19.58 3.75 13.79
CA TYR A 175 18.38 2.99 14.16
C TYR A 175 17.96 3.29 15.60
N LYS A 176 18.89 3.18 16.56
CA LYS A 176 18.61 3.44 17.98
C LYS A 176 18.09 4.85 18.21
N HIS A 177 18.66 5.84 17.53
CA HIS A 177 18.20 7.22 17.63
C HIS A 177 16.76 7.38 17.13
N ILE A 178 16.48 6.96 15.89
CA ILE A 178 15.15 7.08 15.28
C ILE A 178 14.14 6.32 16.13
N ARG A 179 14.40 5.04 16.42
CA ARG A 179 13.51 4.18 17.19
C ARG A 179 13.14 4.74 18.56
N TYR A 180 14.10 5.31 19.29
CA TYR A 180 13.86 5.82 20.64
C TYR A 180 13.06 7.13 20.65
N ASN A 181 13.17 7.91 19.57
CA ASN A 181 12.54 9.23 19.48
C ASN A 181 11.25 9.21 18.62
N PHE A 182 11.02 8.14 17.85
CA PHE A 182 9.84 7.99 17.01
C PHE A 182 8.58 7.84 17.86
N LYS A 183 7.55 8.61 17.54
CA LYS A 183 6.26 8.61 18.23
C LYS A 183 5.18 8.25 17.23
N TYR A 184 4.52 7.13 17.49
CA TYR A 184 3.46 6.67 16.61
C TYR A 184 2.26 7.61 16.67
N VAL A 185 1.85 8.14 15.52
CA VAL A 185 0.70 9.00 15.32
C VAL A 185 -0.10 8.43 14.16
N ASN A 186 -1.34 8.02 14.41
CA ASN A 186 -2.19 7.53 13.34
C ASN A 186 -2.50 8.63 12.34
N ASP A 187 -2.53 8.26 11.07
CA ASP A 187 -3.15 9.05 10.03
C ASP A 187 -4.62 9.39 10.31
N SER A 188 -5.08 10.45 9.65
CA SER A 188 -6.50 10.77 9.64
C SER A 188 -7.26 9.59 9.00
N LYS A 189 -8.38 9.16 9.59
CA LYS A 189 -9.11 7.91 9.25
C LYS A 189 -9.48 7.68 7.77
N ARG A 190 -9.21 8.63 6.87
CA ARG A 190 -9.74 8.67 5.50
C ARG A 190 -8.67 8.58 4.42
N ASP A 191 -7.52 9.20 4.63
CA ASP A 191 -6.50 9.34 3.61
C ASP A 191 -5.20 8.78 4.17
N GLU A 192 -4.67 7.78 3.48
CA GLU A 192 -3.30 7.32 3.67
C GLU A 192 -2.37 8.44 3.18
N TYR A 193 -1.58 8.99 4.09
CA TYR A 193 -0.66 10.08 3.84
C TYR A 193 0.78 9.63 4.10
N PHE A 194 1.49 9.36 3.01
CA PHE A 194 2.92 9.07 3.07
C PHE A 194 3.72 10.37 3.27
N ALA A 195 4.25 10.62 4.46
CA ALA A 195 5.14 11.75 4.73
C ALA A 195 6.52 11.53 4.08
N THR A 196 7.18 12.64 3.73
CA THR A 196 8.59 12.59 3.32
C THR A 196 9.48 12.46 4.56
N PRO A 197 10.71 11.90 4.46
CA PRO A 197 11.61 11.84 5.61
C PRO A 197 11.92 13.23 6.19
N GLN A 198 12.00 14.27 5.36
CA GLN A 198 12.18 15.66 5.80
C GLN A 198 11.02 16.15 6.66
N GLU A 199 9.79 15.82 6.28
CA GLU A 199 8.58 16.18 7.01
C GLU A 199 8.51 15.46 8.35
N THR A 200 8.76 14.15 8.39
CA THR A 200 8.82 13.38 9.64
C THR A 200 9.92 13.92 10.57
N ILE A 201 11.08 14.31 10.04
CA ILE A 201 12.15 14.99 10.79
C ILE A 201 11.67 16.34 11.34
N ALA A 202 11.02 17.16 10.52
CA ALA A 202 10.51 18.47 10.92
C ALA A 202 9.42 18.38 12.00
N ASN A 203 8.60 17.32 11.96
CA ASN A 203 7.54 17.04 12.91
C ASN A 203 8.03 16.39 14.22
N GLY A 204 9.34 16.26 14.42
CA GLY A 204 9.91 15.70 15.64
C GLY A 204 9.79 14.18 15.73
N LEU A 205 9.85 13.50 14.59
CA LEU A 205 9.75 12.04 14.43
C LEU A 205 8.37 11.46 14.82
N GLY A 206 7.31 12.21 14.55
CA GLY A 206 5.93 11.72 14.64
C GLY A 206 5.45 11.21 13.28
N GLY A 207 4.76 10.08 13.26
CA GLY A 207 4.15 9.47 12.07
C GLY A 207 3.62 8.08 12.37
N ASP A 208 3.08 7.40 11.36
CA ASP A 208 2.61 6.01 11.44
C ASP A 208 3.65 5.00 10.89
N CYS A 209 3.19 3.84 10.44
CA CYS A 209 4.06 2.69 10.13
C CYS A 209 4.87 2.88 8.84
N ASP A 210 4.27 3.46 7.82
CA ASP A 210 4.85 3.79 6.54
C ASP A 210 5.74 5.03 6.65
N ASP A 211 5.33 6.06 7.41
CA ASP A 211 6.19 7.19 7.74
C ASP A 211 7.49 6.75 8.42
N HIS A 212 7.39 5.87 9.42
CA HIS A 212 8.56 5.27 10.06
C HIS A 212 9.44 4.53 9.05
N SER A 213 8.80 3.72 8.19
CA SER A 213 9.50 2.90 7.19
C SER A 213 10.23 3.77 6.16
N ILE A 214 9.59 4.81 5.66
CA ILE A 214 10.14 5.79 4.72
C ILE A 214 11.30 6.54 5.37
N LEU A 215 11.12 7.04 6.59
CA LEU A 215 12.15 7.76 7.35
C LEU A 215 13.38 6.86 7.57
N MET A 216 13.18 5.68 8.17
CA MET A 216 14.26 4.77 8.54
C MET A 216 15.05 4.34 7.30
N ALA A 217 14.37 3.93 6.22
CA ALA A 217 15.01 3.48 5.01
C ALA A 217 15.75 4.61 4.28
N SER A 218 15.17 5.82 4.20
CA SER A 218 15.84 6.98 3.58
C SER A 218 17.09 7.39 4.36
N CYS A 219 16.98 7.45 5.69
CA CYS A 219 18.08 7.83 6.56
C CYS A 219 19.25 6.83 6.48
N LEU A 220 18.96 5.53 6.55
CA LEU A 220 19.98 4.48 6.45
C LEU A 220 20.63 4.44 5.06
N GLN A 221 19.86 4.58 3.99
CA GLN A 221 20.41 4.64 2.63
C GLN A 221 21.31 5.85 2.41
N SER A 222 20.98 7.01 3.00
CA SER A 222 21.82 8.21 2.90
C SER A 222 23.22 8.04 3.53
N ILE A 223 23.43 7.02 4.37
CA ILE A 223 24.74 6.67 4.95
C ILE A 223 25.31 5.37 4.36
N GLY A 224 24.79 4.92 3.21
CA GLY A 224 25.30 3.81 2.41
C GLY A 224 24.83 2.43 2.86
N ALA A 225 23.74 2.35 3.63
CA ALA A 225 23.09 1.07 3.90
C ALA A 225 22.17 0.67 2.74
N LYS A 226 21.85 -0.62 2.60
CA LYS A 226 20.85 -1.10 1.65
C LYS A 226 19.60 -1.51 2.41
N CYS A 227 18.47 -0.91 2.07
CA CYS A 227 17.20 -1.13 2.76
C CYS A 227 16.10 -1.55 1.77
N ARG A 228 15.06 -2.18 2.30
CA ARG A 228 13.79 -2.44 1.60
C ARG A 228 12.64 -2.22 2.57
N ILE A 229 11.43 -2.06 2.04
CA ILE A 229 10.22 -1.95 2.87
C ILE A 229 9.32 -3.16 2.59
N VAL A 230 8.86 -3.81 3.65
CA VAL A 230 7.97 -4.97 3.58
C VAL A 230 6.56 -4.53 3.94
N LEU A 231 5.61 -4.83 3.06
CA LEU A 231 4.19 -4.60 3.30
C LEU A 231 3.51 -5.90 3.76
N VAL A 232 2.94 -5.86 4.96
CA VAL A 232 2.06 -6.89 5.50
C VAL A 232 0.63 -6.34 5.65
N ARG A 233 -0.35 -7.17 6.04
CA ARG A 233 -1.74 -6.69 6.16
C ARG A 233 -1.84 -5.63 7.25
N GLY A 234 -2.09 -4.38 6.85
CA GLY A 234 -2.30 -3.26 7.76
C GLY A 234 -1.05 -2.80 8.49
N HIS A 235 0.15 -3.08 7.96
CA HIS A 235 1.41 -2.62 8.53
C HIS A 235 2.53 -2.61 7.48
N ALA A 236 3.45 -1.66 7.61
CA ALA A 236 4.66 -1.55 6.81
C ALA A 236 5.88 -1.48 7.75
N TYR A 237 6.95 -2.20 7.42
CA TYR A 237 8.20 -2.11 8.18
C TYR A 237 9.43 -2.11 7.27
N PRO A 238 10.51 -1.40 7.68
CA PRO A 238 11.76 -1.40 6.95
C PRO A 238 12.62 -2.61 7.33
N GLU A 239 13.38 -3.11 6.37
CA GLU A 239 14.42 -4.11 6.57
C GLU A 239 15.77 -3.60 6.10
N LEU A 240 16.82 -4.01 6.79
CA LEU A 240 18.21 -3.69 6.47
C LEU A 240 18.93 -4.93 5.96
N TYR A 241 19.62 -4.78 4.83
CA TYR A 241 20.49 -5.78 4.27
C TYR A 241 21.73 -6.00 5.15
N CYS A 242 21.94 -7.23 5.58
CA CYS A 242 23.06 -7.63 6.44
C CYS A 242 24.16 -8.39 5.69
N GLY A 243 24.04 -8.61 4.38
CA GLY A 243 25.06 -9.30 3.59
C GLY A 243 24.88 -10.81 3.55
N THR A 244 26.01 -11.51 3.52
CA THR A 244 26.11 -12.98 3.52
C THR A 244 25.86 -13.55 4.91
N LYS A 245 25.89 -14.88 5.04
CA LYS A 245 25.74 -15.55 6.33
C LYS A 245 26.81 -15.12 7.33
N GLU A 246 28.06 -15.00 6.88
CA GLU A 246 29.20 -14.60 7.69
C GLU A 246 29.05 -13.16 8.19
N ASP A 247 28.65 -12.24 7.31
CA ASP A 247 28.37 -10.85 7.67
C ASP A 247 27.21 -10.76 8.67
N PHE A 248 26.17 -11.59 8.48
CA PHE A 248 25.02 -11.63 9.36
C PHE A 248 25.36 -12.15 10.76
N GLU A 249 26.26 -13.13 10.90
CA GLU A 249 26.74 -13.56 12.22
C GLU A 249 27.44 -12.42 12.98
N ILE A 250 28.27 -11.62 12.30
CA ILE A 250 28.91 -10.43 12.88
C ILE A 250 27.84 -9.39 13.26
N PHE A 251 26.83 -9.21 12.41
CA PHE A 251 25.70 -8.31 12.67
C PHE A 251 24.92 -8.73 13.92
N LYS A 252 24.59 -10.02 14.06
CA LYS A 252 23.90 -10.57 15.24
C LYS A 252 24.72 -10.33 16.51
N GLN A 253 26.03 -10.57 16.47
CA GLN A 253 26.93 -10.28 17.59
C GLN A 253 26.91 -8.80 17.97
N ALA A 254 26.90 -7.90 16.99
CA ALA A 254 26.80 -6.47 17.22
C ALA A 254 25.46 -6.11 17.89
N VAL A 255 24.33 -6.65 17.40
CA VAL A 255 23.00 -6.38 18.00
C VAL A 255 22.93 -6.88 19.44
N VAL A 256 23.30 -8.14 19.69
CA VAL A 256 23.27 -8.74 21.04
C VAL A 256 24.15 -7.96 22.01
N HIS A 257 25.33 -7.54 21.57
CA HIS A 257 26.25 -6.79 22.41
C HIS A 257 25.77 -5.35 22.71
N LEU A 258 25.27 -4.65 21.68
CA LEU A 258 24.96 -3.21 21.78
C LEU A 258 23.54 -2.91 22.28
N PHE A 259 22.61 -3.87 22.20
CA PHE A 259 21.21 -3.74 22.61
C PHE A 259 20.82 -4.66 23.77
N ASN A 260 21.76 -5.04 24.63
CA ASN A 260 21.55 -6.01 25.73
C ASN A 260 20.67 -5.51 26.92
N ASN A 261 19.89 -4.45 26.74
CA ASN A 261 19.00 -3.94 27.79
C ASN A 261 17.64 -3.56 27.22
N PRO A 262 16.64 -4.46 27.26
CA PRO A 262 16.68 -5.81 27.84
C PRO A 262 17.50 -6.81 27.01
N PRO A 263 17.88 -7.98 27.57
CA PRO A 263 18.61 -9.00 26.81
C PRO A 263 17.89 -9.43 25.55
N VAL A 264 18.62 -9.47 24.43
CA VAL A 264 18.10 -9.93 23.13
C VAL A 264 17.94 -11.45 23.19
N LYS A 265 16.69 -11.93 23.22
CA LYS A 265 16.38 -13.37 23.29
C LYS A 265 16.44 -14.04 21.93
N GLU A 266 15.83 -13.42 20.93
CA GLU A 266 15.68 -13.95 19.57
C GLU A 266 15.82 -12.81 18.56
N LEU A 267 16.30 -13.13 17.37
CA LEU A 267 16.43 -12.20 16.24
C LEU A 267 15.64 -12.73 15.05
N TYR A 268 14.74 -11.88 14.55
CA TYR A 268 13.93 -12.15 13.37
C TYR A 268 14.56 -11.50 12.14
N TYR A 269 14.69 -12.30 11.09
CA TYR A 269 15.31 -11.90 9.83
C TYR A 269 14.69 -12.70 8.68
N HIS A 270 14.83 -12.19 7.46
CA HIS A 270 14.52 -12.91 6.24
C HIS A 270 15.80 -13.35 5.55
N GLU A 271 15.85 -14.63 5.17
CA GLU A 271 16.88 -15.18 4.30
C GLU A 271 16.30 -15.38 2.90
N MET A 272 16.97 -14.83 1.88
CA MET A 272 16.58 -15.03 0.49
C MET A 272 17.84 -15.25 -0.35
N LYS A 273 18.00 -16.45 -0.92
CA LYS A 273 19.13 -16.79 -1.82
C LYS A 273 20.52 -16.49 -1.23
N GLY A 274 20.71 -16.71 0.08
CA GLY A 274 21.97 -16.44 0.78
C GLY A 274 22.17 -14.98 1.20
N GLU A 275 21.19 -14.12 0.94
CA GLU A 275 21.13 -12.75 1.46
C GLU A 275 20.30 -12.69 2.73
N TYR A 276 20.81 -11.98 3.74
CA TYR A 276 20.16 -11.82 5.04
C TYR A 276 19.64 -10.40 5.23
N TRP A 277 18.43 -10.28 5.74
CA TRP A 277 17.72 -9.00 5.93
C TRP A 277 17.13 -8.96 7.34
N ILE A 278 17.43 -7.92 8.12
CA ILE A 278 16.98 -7.79 9.50
C ILE A 278 15.82 -6.80 9.63
N ASN A 279 14.82 -7.16 10.43
CA ASN A 279 13.66 -6.31 10.71
C ASN A 279 14.07 -5.05 11.51
N LEU A 280 13.62 -3.87 11.07
CA LEU A 280 13.84 -2.59 11.75
C LEU A 280 12.54 -1.91 12.17
N ASP A 281 11.47 -2.66 12.40
CA ASP A 281 10.17 -2.15 12.85
C ASP A 281 10.28 -1.29 14.13
N TYR A 282 9.43 -0.25 14.23
CA TYR A 282 9.31 0.64 15.39
C TYR A 282 8.69 -0.06 16.61
N THR A 283 8.08 -1.22 16.43
CA THR A 283 7.46 -1.97 17.53
C THR A 283 8.50 -2.58 18.49
N ALA A 284 9.69 -2.93 17.98
CA ALA A 284 10.73 -3.62 18.74
C ALA A 284 11.81 -2.68 19.30
N LEU A 285 12.42 -3.02 20.44
CA LEU A 285 13.47 -2.19 21.08
C LEU A 285 14.86 -2.37 20.46
N ASN A 286 15.05 -3.47 19.73
CA ASN A 286 16.30 -3.83 19.07
C ASN A 286 16.03 -4.22 17.61
N PRO A 287 17.03 -4.07 16.72
CA PRO A 287 16.98 -4.66 15.39
C PRO A 287 16.70 -6.16 15.47
N GLY A 288 15.91 -6.66 14.53
CA GLY A 288 15.51 -8.06 14.47
C GLY A 288 14.45 -8.41 15.50
N GLY A 289 13.56 -7.49 15.86
CA GLY A 289 12.40 -7.82 16.69
C GLY A 289 11.30 -8.59 15.95
N PRO A 290 10.32 -9.12 16.68
CA PRO A 290 9.26 -9.96 16.13
C PRO A 290 8.46 -9.23 15.04
N TYR A 291 8.01 -9.97 14.04
CA TYR A 291 7.09 -9.44 13.02
C TYR A 291 5.69 -9.28 13.62
N MET A 292 4.99 -8.19 13.26
CA MET A 292 3.58 -8.05 13.64
C MET A 292 2.65 -9.04 12.91
N ASN A 293 3.06 -9.50 11.72
CA ASN A 293 2.27 -10.42 10.90
C ASN A 293 3.19 -11.15 9.90
N ASP A 294 2.95 -12.45 9.71
CA ASP A 294 3.78 -13.31 8.87
C ASP A 294 3.32 -13.33 7.39
N LYS A 295 2.16 -12.72 7.08
CA LYS A 295 1.63 -12.68 5.71
C LYS A 295 2.18 -11.47 4.96
N VAL A 296 3.28 -11.69 4.24
CA VAL A 296 3.88 -10.69 3.33
C VAL A 296 3.03 -10.55 2.07
N TYR A 297 2.65 -9.31 1.74
CA TYR A 297 1.86 -8.98 0.54
C TYR A 297 2.70 -8.38 -0.57
N ALA A 298 3.70 -7.55 -0.23
CA ALA A 298 4.61 -6.95 -1.20
C ALA A 298 5.97 -6.64 -0.58
N LEU A 299 7.00 -6.62 -1.42
CA LEU A 299 8.36 -6.18 -1.10
C LEU A 299 8.68 -4.97 -1.99
N ILE A 300 9.10 -3.88 -1.36
CA ILE A 300 9.51 -2.65 -2.05
C ILE A 300 11.03 -2.57 -1.99
N ASP A 301 11.67 -2.94 -3.09
CA ASP A 301 13.10 -2.69 -3.28
C ASP A 301 13.32 -1.20 -3.62
N LEU A 302 14.15 -0.56 -2.81
CA LEU A 302 14.50 0.86 -2.87
C LEU A 302 15.75 1.09 -3.71
#